data_AF-A0A2E1KHP3-F1
#
_entry.id   AF-A0A2E1KHP3-F1
#
_cell.length_a   1.000
_cell.length_b   1.000
_cell.length_c   1.000
_cell.angle_alpha   90.00
_cell.angle_beta   90.00
_cell.angle_gamma   90.00
#
_symmetry.space_group_name_H-M   'P 1'
#
loop_
_entity.id
_entity.type
_entity.pdbx_description
1 polymer ?
#
loop_
_entity_poly.entity_id
_entity_poly.type
_entity_poly.pdbx_seq_one_letter_code
_entity_poly.pdbx_strand_id
1 'polypeptide(L)'
;MEDASGETGDRVSDDVRLRSFQQLIRGMYHDRDVDRGIDGTFMWLIEEVGELATALREGSHADRVEEFADVLAWLATIANVAEVDLSDAVMRKYGSGCPGCGEWTCCCSTDGKP
;
A
#
# COMPACT_ATOMS: atom_id res chain seq x y z
N MET A 1 34.42 -24.90 29.81
CA MET A 1 35.28 -23.89 29.17
C MET A 1 35.25 -24.23 27.69
N GLU A 2 34.36 -23.69 26.86
CA GLU A 2 33.44 -22.55 26.95
C GLU A 2 32.12 -22.91 26.23
N ASP A 3 31.01 -22.44 26.79
CA ASP A 3 29.70 -22.37 26.13
C ASP A 3 29.77 -21.40 24.95
N ALA A 4 29.33 -21.84 23.78
CA ALA A 4 29.05 -20.97 22.65
C ALA A 4 27.53 -20.96 22.40
N SER A 5 26.80 -20.34 23.32
CA SER A 5 25.43 -19.87 23.11
C SER A 5 25.48 -18.73 22.10
N GLY A 6 25.37 -19.07 20.81
CA GLY A 6 25.03 -18.12 19.78
C GLY A 6 23.57 -17.70 19.97
N GLU A 7 23.34 -16.60 20.66
CA GLU A 7 22.07 -15.89 20.64
C GLU A 7 21.75 -15.54 19.18
N THR A 8 20.84 -16.28 18.56
CA THR A 8 20.22 -15.88 17.31
C THR A 8 19.33 -14.69 17.61
N GLY A 9 19.95 -13.51 17.61
CA GLY A 9 19.27 -12.23 17.65
C GLY A 9 18.19 -12.22 16.58
N ASP A 10 16.96 -12.06 17.07
CA ASP A 10 15.73 -11.85 16.35
C ASP A 10 15.96 -10.88 15.17
N ARG A 11 15.93 -11.40 13.93
CA ARG A 11 15.82 -10.53 12.76
C ARG A 11 14.41 -9.95 12.82
N VAL A 12 14.31 -8.72 13.31
CA VAL A 12 13.13 -7.88 13.10
C VAL A 12 12.81 -7.92 11.59
N SER A 13 11.62 -8.40 11.25
CA SER A 13 11.14 -8.66 9.89
C SER A 13 11.48 -7.51 8.92
N ASP A 14 12.12 -7.84 7.79
CA ASP A 14 12.34 -6.95 6.63
C ASP A 14 11.03 -6.59 5.89
N ASP A 15 9.88 -6.65 6.56
CA ASP A 15 8.56 -6.50 5.95
C ASP A 15 7.94 -5.13 6.24
N VAL A 16 7.32 -4.55 5.22
CA VAL A 16 6.74 -3.21 5.27
C VAL A 16 5.33 -3.30 5.84
N ARG A 17 5.13 -2.72 7.03
CA ARG A 17 3.78 -2.56 7.61
C ARG A 17 3.07 -1.39 6.94
N LEU A 18 1.82 -1.58 6.49
CA LEU A 18 1.03 -0.56 5.78
C LEU A 18 0.95 0.78 6.53
N ARG A 19 0.70 0.74 7.86
CA ARG A 19 0.67 1.97 8.66
C ARG A 19 2.03 2.66 8.72
N SER A 20 3.10 1.89 8.89
CA SER A 20 4.47 2.43 8.91
C SER A 20 4.84 3.06 7.56
N PHE A 21 4.45 2.42 6.46
CA PHE A 21 4.64 2.95 5.11
C PHE A 21 3.89 4.26 4.91
N GLN A 22 2.61 4.33 5.29
CA GLN A 22 1.83 5.56 5.19
C GLN A 22 2.48 6.71 5.98
N GLN A 23 2.99 6.42 7.19
CA GLN A 23 3.68 7.43 8.01
C GLN A 23 5.04 7.84 7.44
N LEU A 24 5.77 6.92 6.82
CA LEU A 24 7.00 7.23 6.10
C LEU A 24 6.72 8.24 4.96
N ILE A 25 5.71 7.97 4.12
CA ILE A 25 5.28 8.88 3.06
C ILE A 25 4.86 10.24 3.63
N ARG A 26 4.07 10.23 4.72
CA ARG A 26 3.66 11.46 5.42
C ARG A 26 4.87 12.29 5.86
N GLY A 27 5.86 11.64 6.48
CA GLY A 27 7.06 12.32 6.96
C GLY A 27 7.90 12.96 5.86
N MET A 28 7.87 12.42 4.64
CA MET A 28 8.67 12.95 3.52
C MET A 28 7.99 14.12 2.79
N TYR A 29 6.67 14.08 2.61
CA TYR A 29 6.01 14.93 1.59
C TYR A 29 4.79 15.72 2.06
N HIS A 30 4.26 15.45 3.26
CA HIS A 30 2.92 15.86 3.68
C HIS A 30 2.59 17.35 3.46
N ASP A 31 3.48 18.26 3.87
CA ASP A 31 3.17 19.70 3.79
C ASP A 31 2.96 20.16 2.33
N ARG A 32 3.80 19.66 1.41
CA ARG A 32 3.64 19.93 -0.03
C ARG A 32 2.37 19.27 -0.58
N ASP A 33 2.05 18.07 -0.12
CA ASP A 33 0.88 17.33 -0.60
C ASP A 33 -0.42 18.01 -0.19
N VAL A 34 -0.48 18.53 1.05
CA VAL A 34 -1.61 19.30 1.55
C VAL A 34 -1.78 20.60 0.78
N ASP A 35 -0.68 21.32 0.50
CA ASP A 35 -0.72 22.53 -0.32
C ASP A 35 -1.22 22.26 -1.75
N ARG A 36 -0.87 21.11 -2.32
CA ARG A 36 -1.39 20.64 -3.62
C ARG A 36 -2.88 20.26 -3.57
N GLY A 37 -3.38 19.84 -2.41
CA GLY A 37 -4.78 19.47 -2.20
C GLY A 37 -5.18 18.14 -2.83
N ILE A 38 -6.41 17.70 -2.56
CA ILE A 38 -6.94 16.40 -3.00
C ILE A 38 -6.93 16.28 -4.52
N ASP A 39 -7.47 17.26 -5.25
CA ASP A 39 -7.61 17.18 -6.71
C ASP A 39 -6.26 17.06 -7.42
N GLY A 40 -5.28 17.88 -7.02
CA GLY A 40 -3.94 17.83 -7.58
C GLY A 40 -3.22 16.52 -7.24
N THR A 41 -3.40 16.01 -6.03
CA THR A 41 -2.81 14.73 -5.60
C THR A 41 -3.45 13.55 -6.31
N PHE A 42 -4.76 13.61 -6.57
CA PHE A 42 -5.48 12.61 -7.34
C PHE A 42 -4.96 12.53 -8.77
N MET A 43 -4.64 13.67 -9.40
CA MET A 43 -4.07 13.66 -10.74
C MET A 43 -2.72 12.93 -10.80
N TRP A 44 -1.84 13.12 -9.81
CA TRP A 44 -0.60 12.36 -9.69
C TRP A 44 -0.86 10.87 -9.51
N LEU A 45 -1.76 10.47 -8.61
CA LEU A 45 -2.12 9.05 -8.46
C LEU A 45 -2.60 8.43 -9.79
N ILE A 46 -3.37 9.16 -10.59
CA ILE A 46 -3.84 8.67 -11.89
C ILE A 46 -2.71 8.59 -12.93
N GLU A 47 -1.72 9.49 -12.86
CA GLU A 47 -0.50 9.43 -13.68
C GLU A 47 0.24 8.10 -13.43
N GLU A 48 0.54 7.77 -12.17
CA GLU A 48 1.20 6.51 -11.79
C GLU A 48 0.41 5.27 -12.20
N VAL A 49 -0.94 5.33 -12.12
CA VAL A 49 -1.79 4.25 -12.61
C VAL A 49 -1.67 4.09 -14.13
N GLY A 50 -1.47 5.19 -14.87
CA GLY A 50 -1.20 5.19 -16.30
C GLY A 50 0.18 4.61 -16.64
N GLU A 51 1.20 4.93 -15.86
CA GLU A 51 2.55 4.38 -16.00
C GLU A 51 2.56 2.88 -15.69
N LEU A 52 1.90 2.46 -14.61
CA LEU A 52 1.66 1.03 -14.31
C LEU A 52 0.93 0.32 -15.46
N ALA A 53 -0.08 0.93 -16.06
CA ALA A 53 -0.79 0.34 -17.19
C ALA A 53 0.12 0.14 -18.42
N THR A 54 1.07 1.04 -18.64
CA THR A 54 2.10 0.92 -19.67
C THR A 54 3.09 -0.20 -19.34
N ALA A 55 3.61 -0.22 -18.11
CA ALA A 55 4.55 -1.25 -17.64
C ALA A 55 3.96 -2.67 -17.69
N LEU A 56 2.67 -2.82 -17.44
CA LEU A 56 1.96 -4.10 -17.56
C LEU A 56 1.81 -4.57 -19.02
N ARG A 57 1.63 -3.63 -19.96
CA ARG A 57 1.41 -3.94 -21.38
C ARG A 57 2.70 -4.29 -22.11
N GLU A 58 3.74 -3.51 -21.88
CA GLU A 58 4.96 -3.58 -22.69
C GLU A 58 6.26 -3.39 -21.87
N GLY A 59 6.16 -3.06 -20.59
CA GLY A 59 7.31 -2.86 -19.73
C GLY A 59 8.00 -4.16 -19.28
N SER A 60 9.23 -3.97 -18.82
CA SER A 60 10.04 -4.98 -18.17
C SER A 60 9.46 -5.37 -16.80
N HIS A 61 9.98 -6.44 -16.20
CA HIS A 61 9.60 -6.75 -14.81
C HIS A 61 10.07 -5.67 -13.83
N ALA A 62 11.21 -5.02 -14.11
CA ALA A 62 11.71 -3.94 -13.26
C ALA A 62 10.75 -2.75 -13.27
N ASP A 63 10.30 -2.34 -14.46
CA ASP A 63 9.31 -1.27 -14.64
C ASP A 63 8.07 -1.58 -13.80
N ARG A 64 7.54 -2.81 -13.87
CA ARG A 64 6.36 -3.19 -13.06
C ARG A 64 6.62 -3.05 -11.56
N VAL A 65 7.80 -3.44 -11.08
CA VAL A 65 8.13 -3.33 -9.66
C VAL A 65 8.14 -1.88 -9.20
N GLU A 66 8.70 -0.99 -10.03
CA GLU A 66 8.72 0.46 -9.81
C GLU A 66 7.30 1.03 -9.77
N GLU A 67 6.52 0.82 -10.83
CA GLU A 67 5.18 1.39 -10.94
C GLU A 67 4.18 0.86 -9.89
N PHE A 68 4.32 -0.41 -9.46
CA PHE A 68 3.50 -0.92 -8.35
C PHE A 68 3.83 -0.22 -7.03
N ALA A 69 5.10 0.12 -6.80
CA ALA A 69 5.53 0.85 -5.62
C ALA A 69 5.03 2.30 -5.66
N ASP A 70 5.10 2.95 -6.81
CA ASP A 70 4.69 4.34 -6.97
C ASP A 70 3.18 4.52 -6.83
N VAL A 71 2.37 3.64 -7.43
CA VAL A 71 0.91 3.63 -7.19
C VAL A 71 0.59 3.49 -5.70
N LEU A 72 1.30 2.63 -4.97
CA LEU A 72 1.09 2.46 -3.54
C LEU A 72 1.51 3.72 -2.76
N ALA A 73 2.63 4.35 -3.12
CA ALA A 73 3.12 5.58 -2.51
C ALA A 73 2.15 6.75 -2.71
N TRP A 74 1.61 6.91 -3.92
CA TRP A 74 0.64 7.97 -4.21
C TRP A 74 -0.75 7.69 -3.63
N LEU A 75 -1.14 6.42 -3.48
CA LEU A 75 -2.33 6.06 -2.71
C LEU A 75 -2.17 6.44 -1.23
N ALA A 76 -1.01 6.18 -0.63
CA ALA A 76 -0.71 6.62 0.73
C ALA A 76 -0.66 8.15 0.84
N THR A 77 -0.13 8.82 -0.18
CA THR A 77 -0.07 10.29 -0.27
C THR A 77 -1.46 10.90 -0.25
N ILE A 78 -2.38 10.49 -1.13
CA ILE A 78 -3.74 11.03 -1.13
C ILE A 78 -4.52 10.65 0.14
N ALA A 79 -4.27 9.47 0.72
CA ALA A 79 -4.87 9.09 2.00
C ALA A 79 -4.41 10.01 3.14
N ASN A 80 -3.14 10.43 3.15
CA ASN A 80 -2.63 11.40 4.12
C ASN A 80 -3.29 12.77 3.98
N VAL A 81 -3.48 13.25 2.75
CA VAL A 81 -4.18 14.52 2.46
C VAL A 81 -5.66 14.44 2.82
N ALA A 82 -6.30 13.29 2.59
CA ALA A 82 -7.71 13.04 2.93
C ALA A 82 -7.94 12.65 4.40
N GLU A 83 -6.89 12.63 5.23
CA GLU A 83 -6.93 12.21 6.64
C GLU A 83 -7.51 10.80 6.86
N VAL A 84 -7.21 9.88 5.95
CA VAL A 84 -7.63 8.46 6.01
C VAL A 84 -6.47 7.58 6.47
N ASP A 85 -6.65 6.85 7.57
CA ASP A 85 -5.72 5.78 7.96
C ASP A 85 -6.00 4.51 7.14
N LEU A 86 -5.06 4.13 6.27
CA LEU A 86 -5.21 2.99 5.36
C LEU A 86 -5.27 1.66 6.10
N SER A 87 -4.49 1.51 7.18
CA SER A 87 -4.49 0.27 7.96
C SER A 87 -5.83 0.05 8.63
N ASP A 88 -6.44 1.09 9.21
CA ASP A 88 -7.77 1.02 9.80
C ASP A 88 -8.84 0.80 8.74
N ALA A 89 -8.74 1.47 7.58
CA ALA A 89 -9.67 1.28 6.47
C ALA A 89 -9.68 -0.17 5.95
N VAL A 90 -8.49 -0.75 5.75
CA VAL A 90 -8.34 -2.15 5.31
C VAL A 90 -8.86 -3.11 6.38
N MET A 91 -8.51 -2.92 7.66
CA MET A 91 -8.98 -3.80 8.73
C MET A 91 -10.50 -3.75 8.91
N ARG A 92 -11.11 -2.56 8.80
CA ARG A 92 -12.57 -2.43 8.87
C ARG A 92 -13.28 -3.14 7.72
N LYS A 93 -12.68 -3.16 6.53
CA LYS A 93 -13.31 -3.72 5.33
C LYS A 93 -13.03 -5.21 5.15
N TYR A 94 -11.80 -5.64 5.38
CA TYR A 94 -11.29 -6.97 5.04
C TYR A 94 -10.73 -7.75 6.25
N GLY A 95 -10.68 -7.14 7.44
CA GLY A 95 -10.08 -7.74 8.64
C GLY A 95 -10.91 -8.86 9.29
N SER A 96 -12.08 -9.18 8.75
CA SER A 96 -12.96 -10.25 9.23
C SER A 96 -13.43 -11.18 8.10
N GLY A 97 -12.68 -11.27 7.00
CA GLY A 97 -13.05 -12.03 5.81
C GLY A 97 -13.65 -11.16 4.70
N CYS A 98 -14.13 -11.80 3.64
CA CYS A 98 -14.75 -11.14 2.49
C CYS A 98 -15.93 -10.24 2.92
N PRO A 99 -16.02 -8.98 2.46
CA PRO A 99 -17.15 -8.10 2.80
C PRO A 99 -18.52 -8.66 2.39
N GLY A 100 -18.58 -9.45 1.32
CA GLY A 100 -19.82 -10.04 0.82
C GLY A 100 -20.26 -11.32 1.53
N CYS A 101 -19.35 -12.30 1.70
CA CYS A 101 -19.69 -13.63 2.24
C CYS A 101 -19.12 -13.94 3.63
N GLY A 102 -18.27 -13.07 4.19
CA GLY A 102 -17.64 -13.25 5.51
C GLY A 102 -16.52 -14.30 5.57
N GLU A 103 -16.32 -15.07 4.49
CA GLU A 103 -15.30 -16.11 4.44
C GLU A 103 -13.90 -15.55 4.14
N TRP A 104 -12.86 -16.17 4.70
CA TRP A 104 -11.47 -15.82 4.42
C TRP A 104 -11.05 -16.16 2.98
N THR A 105 -11.69 -17.17 2.39
CA THR A 105 -11.63 -17.46 0.95
C THR A 105 -12.99 -17.14 0.36
N CYS A 106 -13.05 -16.08 -0.43
CA CYS A 106 -14.30 -15.59 -1.01
C CYS A 106 -14.99 -16.67 -1.87
N CYS A 107 -16.31 -16.85 -1.67
CA CYS A 107 -17.17 -17.73 -2.47
C CYS A 107 -18.33 -16.99 -3.17
N CYS A 108 -18.29 -15.65 -3.18
CA CYS A 108 -19.25 -14.82 -3.91
C CYS A 108 -19.24 -15.16 -5.41
N SER A 109 -20.40 -15.03 -6.05
CA SER A 109 -20.51 -15.14 -7.52
C SER A 109 -19.62 -14.13 -8.23
N THR A 110 -19.06 -14.49 -9.38
CA THR A 110 -18.18 -13.63 -10.17
C THR A 110 -18.89 -12.45 -10.85
N ASP A 111 -20.22 -12.41 -10.81
CA ASP A 111 -21.04 -11.41 -11.53
C ASP A 111 -21.16 -10.05 -10.80
N GLY A 112 -20.44 -9.87 -9.69
CA GLY A 112 -20.40 -8.61 -8.94
C GLY A 112 -19.05 -8.36 -8.28
N LYS A 113 -18.83 -7.13 -7.80
CA LYS A 113 -17.75 -6.89 -6.83
C LYS A 113 -17.99 -7.80 -5.62
N PRO A 114 -16.95 -8.46 -5.06
CA PRO A 114 -17.08 -9.12 -3.77
C PRO A 114 -17.52 -8.14 -2.68
#